data_AF-A0AAD6NPI7-F1
#
_entry.id   AF-A0AAD6NPI7-F1
#
_cell.length_a   1.000
_cell.length_b   1.000
_cell.length_c   1.000
_cell.angle_alpha   90.00
_cell.angle_beta   90.00
_cell.angle_gamma   90.00
#
_symmetry.space_group_name_H-M   'P 1'
#
loop_
_entity.id
_entity.type
_entity.pdbx_description
1 polymer ?
#
loop_
_entity_poly.entity_id
_entity_poly.type
_entity_poly.pdbx_seq_one_letter_code
_entity_poly.pdbx_strand_id
1 'polypeptide(L)'
;MKIYRLIRSRILSMGSEEGRTHWSVFEGGRSMSSSSTPETLMAEIDTAISKLEYSRATALLDSPSPPPTNTLKTSMCSGSGANPQYDVRMADGAYRSGCASLAAGKLDEALQYLNVSLSKCPPDKTSAVAKLQSLISLTSQQLQKLPS
;
A
#
# COMPACT_ATOMS: atom_id res chain seq x y z
N MET A 1 -15.82 -2.10 -32.45
CA MET A 1 -14.36 -2.33 -32.26
C MET A 1 -13.52 -1.06 -31.95
N LYS A 2 -14.08 0.16 -31.87
CA LYS A 2 -13.31 1.39 -31.58
C LYS A 2 -13.28 1.79 -30.08
N ILE A 3 -14.29 1.40 -29.32
CA ILE A 3 -14.43 1.70 -27.88
C ILE A 3 -13.44 0.91 -27.00
N TYR A 4 -13.16 -0.36 -27.33
CA TYR A 4 -12.17 -1.16 -26.61
C TYR A 4 -10.74 -0.60 -26.72
N ARG A 5 -10.41 0.13 -27.80
CA ARG A 5 -9.11 0.82 -27.93
C ARG A 5 -9.03 2.05 -27.03
N LEU A 6 -10.12 2.81 -26.86
CA LEU A 6 -10.13 4.01 -26.02
C LEU A 6 -10.04 3.67 -24.52
N ILE A 7 -10.68 2.58 -24.10
CA ILE A 7 -10.63 2.09 -22.71
C ILE A 7 -9.23 1.51 -22.41
N ARG A 8 -8.63 0.77 -23.36
CA ARG A 8 -7.26 0.26 -23.21
C ARG A 8 -6.21 1.37 -23.19
N SER A 9 -6.40 2.46 -23.97
CA SER A 9 -5.51 3.63 -23.93
C SER A 9 -5.56 4.42 -22.63
N ARG A 10 -6.72 4.48 -21.94
CA ARG A 10 -6.81 5.17 -20.65
C ARG A 10 -6.21 4.38 -19.49
N ILE A 11 -6.33 3.05 -19.52
CA ILE A 11 -5.74 2.18 -18.48
C ILE A 11 -4.20 2.13 -18.61
N LEU A 12 -3.64 2.28 -19.82
CA LEU A 12 -2.19 2.37 -20.05
C LEU A 12 -1.58 3.75 -19.82
N SER A 13 -2.40 4.79 -19.55
CA SER A 13 -1.92 6.14 -19.25
C SER A 13 -1.82 6.40 -17.73
N MET A 14 -1.52 5.36 -16.97
CA MET A 14 -1.22 5.40 -15.53
C MET A 14 0.04 4.56 -15.28
N GLY A 15 1.17 5.11 -15.70
CA GLY A 15 2.51 4.59 -15.45
C GLY A 15 3.53 5.61 -15.93
N SER A 16 4.57 5.83 -15.13
CA SER A 16 5.70 6.74 -15.37
C SER A 16 5.54 8.18 -14.86
N GLU A 17 5.21 8.32 -13.58
CA GLU A 17 5.93 9.28 -12.74
C GLU A 17 7.39 8.79 -12.61
N GLU A 18 8.25 9.13 -13.57
CA GLU A 18 9.70 8.94 -13.42
C GLU A 18 10.29 10.30 -13.03
N GLY A 19 10.19 10.61 -11.74
CA GLY A 19 11.22 11.44 -11.12
C GLY A 19 12.55 10.71 -11.37
N ARG A 20 13.41 11.32 -12.20
CA ARG A 20 14.73 10.76 -12.55
C ARG A 20 15.53 10.45 -11.28
N THR A 21 15.46 9.22 -10.82
CA THR A 21 16.60 8.59 -10.13
C THR A 21 17.42 7.95 -11.23
N HIS A 22 18.32 8.75 -11.78
CA HIS A 22 19.33 8.31 -12.73
C HIS A 22 20.25 7.30 -12.03
N TRP A 23 19.94 6.01 -12.17
CA TRP A 23 20.92 4.95 -11.96
C TRP A 23 21.87 4.98 -13.14
N SER A 24 22.93 5.78 -13.03
CA SER A 24 24.03 5.77 -14.00
C SER A 24 24.63 4.37 -14.02
N VAL A 25 24.39 3.59 -15.07
CA VAL A 25 25.04 2.29 -15.28
C VAL A 25 26.51 2.47 -15.75
N PHE A 26 26.98 3.71 -15.86
CA PHE A 26 28.33 4.02 -16.30
C PHE A 26 28.93 5.14 -15.45
N GLU A 27 29.32 4.81 -14.22
CA GLU A 27 30.31 5.61 -13.49
C GLU A 27 31.69 5.00 -13.75
N GLY A 28 32.24 5.38 -14.91
CA GLY A 28 33.59 5.06 -15.30
C GLY A 28 34.60 5.69 -14.34
N GLY A 29 35.42 4.83 -13.74
CA GLY A 29 36.81 5.13 -13.42
C GLY A 29 37.07 6.36 -12.54
N ARG A 30 36.73 6.27 -11.26
CA ARG A 30 37.51 6.91 -10.20
C ARG A 30 37.34 6.14 -8.89
N SER A 31 38.28 5.21 -8.69
CA SER A 31 38.99 5.00 -7.42
C SER A 31 38.18 5.26 -6.14
N MET A 32 37.20 4.40 -5.85
CA MET A 32 36.88 4.13 -4.45
C MET A 32 37.84 3.05 -3.98
N SER A 33 38.96 3.49 -3.42
CA SER A 33 39.87 2.69 -2.61
C SER A 33 39.11 2.19 -1.37
N SER A 34 38.25 1.19 -1.55
CA SER A 34 37.59 0.37 -0.53
C SER A 34 36.79 -0.70 -1.27
N SER A 35 37.49 -1.55 -2.03
CA SER A 35 36.91 -2.78 -2.56
C SER A 35 36.63 -3.70 -1.37
N SER A 36 35.52 -3.45 -0.66
CA SER A 36 34.93 -4.48 0.19
C SER A 36 34.74 -5.69 -0.72
N THR A 37 35.48 -6.76 -0.45
CA THR A 37 35.35 -7.97 -1.24
C THR A 37 33.89 -8.43 -1.14
N PRO A 38 33.33 -9.08 -2.17
CA PRO A 38 31.95 -9.56 -2.09
C PRO A 38 31.72 -10.40 -0.83
N GLU A 39 32.73 -11.12 -0.36
CA GLU A 39 32.72 -11.87 0.90
C GLU A 39 32.55 -10.99 2.14
N THR A 40 33.17 -9.82 2.18
CA THR A 40 33.07 -8.90 3.31
C THR A 40 31.68 -8.28 3.38
N LEU A 41 31.10 -7.91 2.23
CA LEU A 41 29.73 -7.40 2.15
C LEU A 41 28.71 -8.47 2.57
N MET A 42 28.89 -9.71 2.11
CA MET A 42 28.01 -10.82 2.52
C MET A 42 28.08 -11.05 4.03
N ALA A 43 29.28 -11.08 4.62
CA ALA A 43 29.44 -11.24 6.06
C ALA A 43 28.85 -10.07 6.86
N GLU A 44 28.94 -8.84 6.35
CA GLU A 44 28.32 -7.66 6.97
C GLU A 44 26.79 -7.75 6.96
N ILE A 45 26.20 -8.19 5.84
CA ILE A 45 24.76 -8.42 5.71
C ILE A 45 24.31 -9.50 6.70
N ASP A 46 24.99 -10.65 6.72
CA ASP A 46 24.66 -11.75 7.64
C ASP A 46 24.78 -11.32 9.11
N THR A 47 25.80 -10.51 9.41
CA THR A 47 26.01 -9.95 10.75
C THR A 47 24.89 -8.97 11.12
N ALA A 48 24.48 -8.10 10.20
CA ALA A 48 23.40 -7.14 10.43
C ALA A 48 22.06 -7.84 10.67
N ILE A 49 21.74 -8.88 9.87
CA ILE A 49 20.55 -9.71 10.03
C ILE A 49 20.58 -10.40 11.40
N SER A 50 21.69 -11.06 11.74
CA SER A 50 21.85 -11.77 13.01
C SER A 50 21.70 -10.85 14.22
N LYS A 51 22.27 -9.64 14.16
CA LYS A 51 22.13 -8.63 15.23
C LYS A 51 20.69 -8.16 15.41
N LEU A 52 19.95 -7.96 14.31
CA LEU A 52 18.55 -7.54 14.37
C LEU A 52 17.67 -8.63 14.99
N GLU A 53 17.84 -9.88 14.54
CA GLU A 53 17.10 -11.02 15.08
C GLU A 53 17.45 -11.28 16.55
N TYR A 54 18.73 -11.19 16.92
CA TYR A 54 19.16 -11.30 18.31
C TYR A 54 18.50 -10.22 19.17
N SER A 55 18.54 -8.95 18.74
CA SER A 55 17.92 -7.84 19.47
C SER A 55 16.41 -8.05 19.66
N ARG A 56 15.73 -8.56 18.63
CA ARG A 56 14.30 -8.88 18.68
C ARG A 56 14.00 -10.03 19.66
N ALA A 57 14.82 -11.08 19.64
CA ALA A 57 14.68 -12.21 20.54
C ALA A 57 14.93 -11.80 22.01
N THR A 58 15.95 -10.98 22.27
CA THR A 58 16.28 -10.53 23.62
C THR A 58 15.28 -9.52 24.17
N ALA A 59 14.67 -8.67 23.34
CA ALA A 59 13.62 -7.76 23.79
C ALA A 59 12.39 -8.49 24.39
N LEU A 60 12.11 -9.72 23.95
CA LEU A 60 11.06 -10.57 24.52
C LEU A 60 11.45 -11.18 25.86
N LEU A 61 12.74 -11.44 26.07
CA LEU A 61 13.27 -12.05 27.29
C LEU A 61 13.52 -11.01 28.40
N ASP A 62 13.87 -9.78 28.03
CA ASP A 62 14.15 -8.68 28.97
C ASP A 62 12.88 -7.92 29.40
N SER A 63 11.69 -8.38 28.99
CA SER A 63 10.42 -7.87 29.50
C SER A 63 10.08 -8.55 30.83
N PRO A 64 10.16 -7.87 31.99
CA PRO A 64 9.64 -8.41 33.24
C PRO A 64 8.14 -8.66 33.09
N SER A 65 7.75 -9.93 33.21
CA SER A 65 6.37 -10.43 33.21
C SER A 65 5.47 -9.58 34.14
N PRO A 66 4.46 -8.85 33.63
CA PRO A 66 3.32 -8.48 34.45
C PRO A 66 2.35 -9.67 34.57
N PRO A 67 1.62 -9.82 35.69
CA PRO A 67 0.65 -10.91 35.88
C PRO A 67 -0.45 -10.87 34.81
N PRO A 68 -1.17 -11.99 34.57
CA PRO A 68 -2.12 -12.09 33.48
C PRO A 68 -3.37 -11.29 33.83
N THR A 69 -3.41 -10.03 33.39
CA THR A 69 -4.65 -9.27 33.26
C THR A 69 -4.85 -8.95 31.80
N ASN A 70 -5.87 -9.59 31.21
CA ASN A 70 -6.47 -9.26 29.92
C ASN A 70 -6.62 -7.75 29.78
N THR A 71 -5.72 -7.07 29.06
CA THR A 71 -5.98 -5.78 28.37
C THR A 71 -4.79 -5.34 27.52
N LEU A 72 -5.03 -5.34 26.20
CA LEU A 72 -4.40 -4.59 25.10
C LEU A 72 -3.25 -3.61 25.43
N LYS A 73 -2.15 -3.70 24.65
CA LYS A 73 -1.57 -2.55 23.91
C LYS A 73 -0.41 -2.98 22.99
N THR A 74 -0.65 -2.94 21.68
CA THR A 74 0.40 -2.91 20.65
C THR A 74 0.42 -1.51 20.05
N SER A 75 1.49 -0.76 20.30
CA SER A 75 1.95 0.38 19.51
C SER A 75 3.48 0.23 19.39
N MET A 76 4.19 0.63 18.33
CA MET A 76 4.08 1.82 17.47
C MET A 76 4.50 1.41 16.04
N CYS A 77 4.06 2.05 14.96
CA CYS A 77 4.53 3.38 14.52
C CYS A 77 3.41 4.33 14.07
N SER A 78 3.70 5.60 14.32
CA SER A 78 2.87 6.78 14.19
C SER A 78 2.37 7.07 12.77
N GLY A 79 1.07 7.31 12.68
CA GLY A 79 0.41 8.09 11.65
C GLY A 79 -0.72 8.87 12.32
N SER A 80 -0.54 10.19 12.39
CA SER A 80 -1.36 11.18 13.09
C SER A 80 -2.88 11.02 12.92
N GLY A 81 -3.62 11.18 14.02
CA GLY A 81 -5.07 11.48 14.01
C GLY A 81 -6.00 10.27 14.10
N ALA A 82 -5.91 9.47 15.16
CA ALA A 82 -6.91 8.45 15.46
C ALA A 82 -8.22 9.09 15.95
N ASN A 83 -8.97 9.67 15.00
CA ASN A 83 -10.41 9.70 15.14
C ASN A 83 -10.89 8.27 14.82
N PRO A 84 -11.54 7.55 15.75
CA PRO A 84 -11.99 6.17 15.52
C PRO A 84 -12.97 6.02 14.34
N GLN A 85 -13.44 7.14 13.79
CA GLN A 85 -14.28 7.21 12.61
C GLN A 85 -13.52 6.88 11.30
N TYR A 86 -12.22 7.16 11.21
CA TYR A 86 -11.43 7.03 9.98
C TYR A 86 -10.27 6.04 10.16
N ASP A 87 -10.46 4.81 9.70
CA ASP A 87 -9.42 3.76 9.70
C ASP A 87 -8.89 3.59 8.27
N VAL A 88 -7.67 4.06 8.05
CA VAL A 88 -6.97 3.99 6.75
C VAL A 88 -6.82 2.54 6.26
N ARG A 89 -6.58 1.58 7.17
CA ARG A 89 -6.44 0.17 6.78
C ARG A 89 -7.77 -0.43 6.37
N MET A 90 -8.84 -0.07 7.08
CA MET A 90 -10.19 -0.51 6.75
C MET A 90 -10.63 0.06 5.39
N ALA A 91 -10.33 1.33 5.13
CA ALA A 91 -10.58 1.97 3.83
C ALA A 91 -9.83 1.26 2.71
N ASP A 92 -8.53 1.03 2.88
CA ASP A 92 -7.67 0.35 1.90
C ASP A 92 -8.08 -1.11 1.64
N GLY A 93 -8.50 -1.84 2.68
CA GLY A 93 -9.08 -3.17 2.56
C GLY A 93 -10.38 -3.18 1.75
N ALA A 94 -11.29 -2.25 2.03
CA ALA A 94 -12.55 -2.11 1.30
C ALA A 94 -12.31 -1.72 -0.16
N TYR A 95 -11.35 -0.82 -0.42
CA TYR A 95 -10.95 -0.45 -1.78
C TYR A 95 -10.46 -1.66 -2.59
N ARG A 96 -9.55 -2.46 -2.02
CA ARG A 96 -9.06 -3.69 -2.67
C ARG A 96 -10.18 -4.67 -2.98
N SER A 97 -11.08 -4.92 -2.03
CA SER A 97 -12.24 -5.79 -2.25
C SER A 97 -13.16 -5.26 -3.34
N GLY A 98 -13.40 -3.93 -3.39
CA GLY A 98 -14.15 -3.28 -4.46
C GLY A 98 -13.50 -3.48 -5.84
N CYS A 99 -12.18 -3.30 -5.94
CA CYS A 99 -11.44 -3.57 -7.17
C CYS A 99 -11.52 -5.05 -7.61
N ALA A 100 -11.47 -5.98 -6.67
CA ALA A 100 -11.63 -7.40 -6.96
C ALA A 100 -13.05 -7.72 -7.50
N SER A 101 -14.10 -7.13 -6.90
CA SER A 101 -15.48 -7.26 -7.39
C SER A 101 -15.68 -6.65 -8.78
N LEU A 102 -15.05 -5.50 -9.07
CA LEU A 102 -15.04 -4.90 -10.41
C LEU A 102 -14.41 -5.83 -11.45
N ALA A 103 -13.27 -6.44 -11.11
CA ALA A 103 -12.62 -7.41 -11.99
C ALA A 103 -13.46 -8.67 -12.20
N ALA A 104 -14.23 -9.08 -11.18
CA ALA A 104 -15.17 -10.19 -11.25
C ALA A 104 -16.50 -9.85 -11.96
N GLY A 105 -16.72 -8.59 -12.36
CA GLY A 105 -17.95 -8.14 -13.01
C GLY A 105 -19.15 -7.94 -12.06
N LYS A 106 -18.92 -8.01 -10.75
CA LYS A 106 -19.92 -7.85 -9.69
C LYS A 106 -20.06 -6.38 -9.30
N LEU A 107 -20.85 -5.63 -10.08
CA LEU A 107 -20.94 -4.17 -9.96
C LEU A 107 -21.64 -3.71 -8.68
N ASP A 108 -22.64 -4.43 -8.20
CA ASP A 108 -23.38 -4.09 -6.97
C ASP A 108 -22.50 -4.22 -5.73
N GLU A 109 -21.80 -5.35 -5.59
CA GLU A 109 -20.87 -5.58 -4.48
C GLU A 109 -19.68 -4.61 -4.55
N ALA A 110 -19.19 -4.31 -5.76
CA ALA A 110 -18.15 -3.30 -5.94
C ALA A 110 -18.60 -1.92 -5.43
N LEU A 111 -19.82 -1.48 -5.76
CA LEU A 111 -20.38 -0.23 -5.26
C LEU A 111 -20.47 -0.22 -3.74
N GLN A 112 -20.90 -1.32 -3.13
CA GLN A 112 -20.99 -1.43 -1.68
C GLN A 112 -19.62 -1.24 -1.02
N TYR A 113 -18.60 -1.98 -1.48
CA TYR A 113 -17.25 -1.87 -0.95
C TYR A 113 -16.62 -0.49 -1.16
N LEU A 114 -16.85 0.14 -2.32
CA LEU A 114 -16.34 1.50 -2.60
C LEU A 114 -16.97 2.56 -1.69
N ASN A 115 -18.27 2.44 -1.38
CA ASN A 115 -18.95 3.33 -0.42
C ASN A 115 -18.44 3.12 1.02
N VAL A 116 -18.17 1.87 1.41
CA VAL A 116 -17.52 1.57 2.70
C VAL A 116 -16.14 2.24 2.76
N SER A 117 -15.33 2.11 1.71
CA SER A 117 -14.02 2.79 1.64
C SER A 117 -14.17 4.30 1.78
N LEU A 118 -15.13 4.92 1.09
CA LEU A 118 -15.37 6.38 1.15
C LEU A 118 -15.74 6.83 2.57
N SER A 119 -16.57 6.06 3.29
CA SER A 119 -16.98 6.37 4.66
C SER A 119 -15.83 6.33 5.68
N LYS A 120 -14.78 5.55 5.36
CA LYS A 120 -13.60 5.35 6.22
C LYS A 120 -12.41 6.22 5.80
N CYS A 121 -12.47 6.86 4.64
CA CYS A 121 -11.44 7.78 4.18
C CYS A 121 -11.55 9.12 4.91
N PRO A 122 -10.45 9.65 5.49
CA PRO A 122 -10.46 10.97 6.08
C PRO A 122 -10.67 12.05 5.00
N PRO A 123 -11.49 13.09 5.26
CA PRO A 123 -11.82 14.12 4.28
C PRO A 123 -10.63 14.99 3.88
N ASP A 124 -9.57 15.03 4.70
CA ASP A 124 -8.28 15.68 4.40
C ASP A 124 -7.59 15.07 3.16
N LYS A 125 -7.84 13.79 2.86
CA LYS A 125 -7.28 13.10 1.69
C LYS A 125 -8.17 13.31 0.46
N THR A 126 -8.30 14.56 0.03
CA THR A 126 -9.15 14.99 -1.10
C THR A 126 -8.89 14.21 -2.39
N SER A 127 -7.62 13.91 -2.70
CA SER A 127 -7.24 13.05 -3.83
C SER A 127 -7.88 11.66 -3.78
N ALA A 128 -7.86 11.01 -2.61
CA ALA A 128 -8.42 9.67 -2.43
C ALA A 128 -9.95 9.71 -2.52
N VAL A 129 -10.57 10.71 -1.88
CA VAL A 129 -12.03 10.93 -1.94
C VAL A 129 -12.49 11.16 -3.39
N ALA A 130 -11.81 12.02 -4.14
CA ALA A 130 -12.15 12.30 -5.54
C ALA A 130 -12.02 11.06 -6.43
N LYS A 131 -10.97 10.24 -6.23
CA LYS A 131 -10.79 8.96 -6.94
C LYS A 131 -11.93 7.99 -6.64
N LEU A 132 -12.30 7.83 -5.37
CA LEU A 132 -13.41 6.96 -4.96
C LEU A 132 -14.74 7.42 -5.54
N GLN A 133 -15.04 8.72 -5.51
CA GLN A 133 -16.25 9.28 -6.11
C GLN A 133 -16.30 9.07 -7.63
N SER A 134 -15.16 9.25 -8.31
CA SER A 134 -15.06 8.98 -9.75
C SER A 134 -15.31 7.51 -10.07
N LEU A 135 -14.73 6.59 -9.29
CA LEU A 135 -14.96 5.16 -9.41
C LEU A 135 -16.42 4.77 -9.16
N ILE A 136 -17.03 5.27 -8.09
CA ILE A 136 -18.45 5.04 -7.77
C ILE A 136 -19.34 5.51 -8.92
N SER A 137 -19.11 6.72 -9.44
CA SER A 137 -19.88 7.26 -10.57
C SER A 137 -19.74 6.39 -11.83
N LEU A 138 -18.53 5.90 -12.10
CA LEU A 138 -18.28 4.99 -13.22
C LEU A 138 -19.02 3.66 -13.04
N THR A 139 -18.92 3.04 -11.86
CA THR A 139 -19.56 1.75 -11.57
C THR A 139 -21.08 1.86 -11.62
N SER A 140 -21.66 2.94 -11.09
CA SER A 140 -23.11 3.20 -11.20
C SER A 140 -23.58 3.34 -12.64
N GLN A 141 -22.80 4.03 -13.49
CA GLN A 141 -23.11 4.12 -14.92
C GLN A 141 -23.02 2.76 -15.61
N GLN A 142 -22.06 1.91 -15.22
CA GLN A 142 -21.95 0.56 -15.75
C GLN A 142 -23.17 -0.29 -15.36
N LEU A 143 -23.66 -0.14 -14.13
CA LEU A 143 -24.85 -0.86 -13.64
C LEU A 143 -26.10 -0.46 -14.44
N GLN A 144 -26.28 0.83 -14.72
CA GLN A 144 -27.40 1.33 -15.52
C GLN A 144 -27.31 0.98 -17.02
N LYS A 145 -26.10 0.66 -17.50
CA LYS A 145 -25.84 0.35 -18.91
C LYS A 145 -25.99 -1.14 -19.22
N LEU A 146 -26.07 -2.02 -18.23
CA LEU A 146 -26.47 -3.41 -18.49
C LEU A 146 -27.96 -3.42 -18.86
N PRO A 147 -28.32 -3.78 -20.11
CA PRO A 147 -29.71 -4.05 -20.44
C PRO A 147 -30.17 -5.28 -19.65
N SER A 148 -31.34 -5.17 -19.04
CA SER A 148 -32.09 -6.28 -18.44
C SER A 148 -32.38 -7.39 -19.45
#